data_AF-A0A436ZQW9-F1
#
_entry.id   AF-A0A436ZQW9-F1
#
_cell.length_a   1.000
_cell.length_b   1.000
_cell.length_c   1.000
_cell.angle_alpha   90.00
_cell.angle_beta   90.00
_cell.angle_gamma   90.00
#
_symmetry.space_group_name_H-M   'P 1'
#
loop_
_entity.id
_entity.type
_entity.pdbx_description
1 polymer ?
#
loop_
_entity_poly.entity_id
_entity_poly.type
_entity_poly.pdbx_seq_one_letter_code
_entity_poly.pdbx_strand_id
1 'polypeptide(L)'
;MGPRSPRANGGQNHHGLDNWRHEDSVGSAHHSEFRQPSPNPGFGGDPNNNFYQLHSSKSAVELSAYESVAPVAIVTILFFLWGFASGLLSVLNNKITSTIKNTEGALIGLHSAYYGGYFVGPLTFSGYIFRHYGFRITFIVGLVIYGVGCIVFWPCGVLQTYPGFIISNFISGLGVATIEVAANLFVAICGPAEHWEARLNLSQGAQAIGNVFAPILADKVIFRRDERSSNTEWLISVQWGYLGVAFFDFALALFFWYVPLPECTDAEITRVNRWRPARSLDENAQRRLVGKKALLLIGVWAQFCYTGAQEIITINGPNLISIFSPGYVNKTNTYLWSAEGLLAFGRLAGGVGMFYFPARWWYLLFASGCVITSTLLVGLQYTTTNSEAIVALHMLLQFFESILFPTIFAISLRGLSGRNVKWGASWQVLGVCGGAVWPPIYQAIRSRYESTVVGNRVAWILVVVLFVVGPGLQSFLVNFKPSWRQKLDGLSKRKLRERYESDGTIGGRLDGVNDHVA
;
A
#
# COMPACT_ATOMS: atom_id res chain seq x y z
N MET A 1 6.73 -86.78 1.88
CA MET A 1 6.14 -86.40 3.18
C MET A 1 4.86 -85.65 2.89
N GLY A 2 3.73 -86.25 3.26
CA GLY A 2 2.38 -85.83 2.86
C GLY A 2 1.84 -84.62 3.64
N PRO A 3 0.50 -84.43 3.63
CA PRO A 3 -0.20 -83.76 2.53
C PRO A 3 -1.29 -82.77 3.04
N ARG A 4 -2.01 -82.15 2.10
CA ARG A 4 -3.48 -81.91 2.08
C ARG A 4 -3.90 -80.46 1.81
N SER A 5 -4.55 -80.28 0.66
CA SER A 5 -5.69 -79.37 0.48
C SER A 5 -6.92 -79.94 1.21
N PRO A 6 -8.00 -79.17 1.46
CA PRO A 6 -9.01 -78.98 0.41
C PRO A 6 -9.77 -77.63 0.40
N ARG A 7 -10.38 -77.37 -0.76
CA ARG A 7 -11.51 -76.45 -1.00
C ARG A 7 -12.82 -77.03 -0.44
N ALA A 8 -13.72 -76.18 0.05
CA ALA A 8 -15.19 -76.25 -0.06
C ALA A 8 -15.78 -74.90 0.44
N ASN A 9 -16.39 -74.02 -0.37
CA ASN A 9 -17.73 -73.98 -0.99
C ASN A 9 -18.93 -73.78 -0.04
N GLY A 10 -19.71 -72.72 -0.35
CA GLY A 10 -21.04 -72.36 0.19
C GLY A 10 -20.99 -71.20 1.19
N GLY A 11 -21.59 -70.03 1.00
CA GLY A 11 -22.53 -69.51 0.01
C GLY A 11 -23.16 -68.23 0.62
N GLN A 12 -23.17 -67.14 -0.17
CA GLN A 12 -24.18 -66.06 -0.14
C GLN A 12 -24.49 -65.33 1.19
N ASN A 13 -24.08 -64.07 1.35
CA ASN A 13 -24.81 -62.88 0.84
C ASN A 13 -24.40 -61.58 1.56
N HIS A 14 -24.27 -60.53 0.74
CA HIS A 14 -24.35 -59.09 1.03
C HIS A 14 -23.25 -58.37 1.84
N HIS A 15 -22.54 -57.51 1.08
CA HIS A 15 -22.13 -56.14 1.35
C HIS A 15 -21.37 -55.78 2.65
N GLY A 16 -20.19 -55.19 2.44
CA GLY A 16 -19.63 -54.17 3.32
C GLY A 16 -18.22 -54.49 3.79
N LEU A 17 -17.23 -54.12 2.97
CA LEU A 17 -15.82 -54.18 3.30
C LEU A 17 -15.49 -53.32 4.53
N ASP A 18 -14.96 -54.02 5.52
CA ASP A 18 -13.72 -53.73 6.24
C ASP A 18 -13.68 -52.52 7.18
N ASN A 19 -14.21 -52.84 8.36
CA ASN A 19 -13.67 -52.50 9.68
C ASN A 19 -12.13 -52.47 9.73
N TRP A 20 -11.61 -51.36 10.27
CA TRP A 20 -10.62 -51.42 11.33
C TRP A 20 -11.17 -50.65 12.53
N ARG A 21 -11.96 -51.36 13.35
CA ARG A 21 -12.28 -51.00 14.73
C ARG A 21 -11.66 -52.06 15.63
N HIS A 22 -10.82 -51.63 16.56
CA HIS A 22 -10.86 -52.19 17.90
C HIS A 22 -11.79 -51.29 18.70
N GLU A 23 -12.93 -51.87 19.10
CA GLU A 23 -13.84 -51.35 20.10
C GLU A 23 -13.30 -51.74 21.49
N ASP A 24 -13.46 -50.82 22.43
CA ASP A 24 -14.02 -51.07 23.75
C ASP A 24 -14.62 -49.73 24.21
N SER A 25 -15.90 -49.50 23.92
CA SER A 25 -17.07 -49.81 24.75
C SER A 25 -17.35 -48.72 25.81
N VAL A 26 -18.25 -47.79 25.45
CA VAL A 26 -19.62 -47.62 25.98
C VAL A 26 -19.69 -46.68 27.18
N GLY A 27 -20.35 -45.53 26.98
CA GLY A 27 -20.73 -44.60 28.04
C GLY A 27 -21.37 -43.33 27.48
N SER A 28 -22.69 -43.32 27.47
CA SER A 28 -23.58 -42.31 26.90
C SER A 28 -23.41 -40.87 27.41
N ALA A 29 -23.80 -39.94 26.53
CA ALA A 29 -24.68 -38.80 26.82
C ALA A 29 -24.08 -37.38 26.89
N HIS A 30 -24.79 -36.51 26.17
CA HIS A 30 -24.96 -35.07 26.33
C HIS A 30 -23.83 -34.11 25.95
N HIS A 31 -24.11 -33.38 24.86
CA HIS A 31 -23.71 -32.00 24.64
C HIS A 31 -23.73 -31.19 25.94
N SER A 32 -22.56 -30.74 26.39
CA SER A 32 -22.43 -29.67 27.36
C SER A 32 -21.75 -28.47 26.70
N GLU A 33 -22.54 -27.41 26.54
CA GLU A 33 -22.11 -26.05 26.27
C GLU A 33 -20.91 -25.69 27.16
N PHE A 34 -19.85 -25.15 26.57
CA PHE A 34 -18.82 -24.45 27.32
C PHE A 34 -19.42 -23.16 27.90
N ARG A 35 -19.95 -23.24 29.12
CA ARG A 35 -20.26 -22.08 29.97
C ARG A 35 -18.97 -21.31 30.23
N GLN A 36 -18.98 -20.02 29.90
CA GLN A 36 -18.03 -19.06 30.43
C GLN A 36 -18.15 -19.03 31.97
N PRO A 37 -17.06 -18.84 32.72
CA PRO A 37 -17.13 -18.76 34.17
C PRO A 37 -17.90 -17.49 34.56
N SER A 38 -18.93 -17.66 35.38
CA SER A 38 -19.66 -16.58 36.04
C SER A 38 -18.73 -15.80 36.98
N PRO A 39 -18.88 -14.46 37.11
CA PRO A 39 -18.08 -13.70 38.05
C PRO A 39 -18.49 -14.04 39.49
N ASN A 40 -17.48 -14.31 40.33
CA ASN A 40 -17.65 -14.53 41.77
C ASN A 40 -18.42 -13.37 42.44
N PRO A 41 -19.44 -13.65 43.28
CA PRO A 41 -20.06 -12.65 44.12
C PRO A 41 -19.32 -12.59 45.46
N GLY A 42 -18.53 -11.56 45.68
CA GLY A 42 -17.90 -11.37 46.98
C GLY A 42 -16.82 -10.30 46.97
N PHE A 43 -17.22 -9.05 47.16
CA PHE A 43 -16.69 -8.08 48.13
C PHE A 43 -17.43 -6.76 47.90
N GLY A 44 -18.17 -6.32 48.91
CA GLY A 44 -18.91 -5.06 48.87
C GLY A 44 -17.96 -3.89 48.69
N GLY A 45 -18.07 -3.22 47.54
CA GLY A 45 -17.37 -1.99 47.21
C GLY A 45 -18.35 -1.03 46.54
N ASP A 46 -18.39 0.19 47.06
CA ASP A 46 -19.25 1.32 46.68
C ASP A 46 -19.43 1.49 45.16
N PRO A 47 -20.67 1.57 44.61
CA PRO A 47 -20.92 1.72 43.17
C PRO A 47 -20.46 3.05 42.56
N ASN A 48 -19.91 3.98 43.36
CA ASN A 48 -19.43 5.28 42.87
C ASN A 48 -17.91 5.40 42.64
N ASN A 49 -17.11 4.35 42.88
CA ASN A 49 -15.66 4.41 42.63
C ASN A 49 -15.27 3.94 41.21
N ASN A 50 -15.71 4.71 40.21
CA ASN A 50 -15.30 4.59 38.80
C ASN A 50 -13.95 5.29 38.50
N PHE A 51 -12.99 5.26 39.42
CA PHE A 51 -11.71 5.98 39.24
C PHE A 51 -10.59 5.14 38.60
N TYR A 52 -10.78 3.82 38.44
CA TYR A 52 -9.70 2.92 37.98
C TYR A 52 -10.03 2.09 36.72
N GLN A 53 -11.12 2.40 35.99
CA GLN A 53 -11.33 1.87 34.64
C GLN A 53 -10.75 2.81 33.56
N LEU A 54 -9.45 3.09 33.65
CA LEU A 54 -8.69 3.84 32.64
C LEU A 54 -7.87 2.88 31.78
N HIS A 55 -8.51 2.29 30.77
CA HIS A 55 -7.97 1.82 29.47
C HIS A 55 -8.79 0.64 28.92
N SER A 56 -10.06 0.87 28.58
CA SER A 56 -10.59 0.23 27.38
C SER A 56 -10.18 1.12 26.21
N SER A 57 -8.95 0.94 25.69
CA SER A 57 -8.58 1.60 24.43
C SER A 57 -9.58 1.15 23.39
N LYS A 58 -10.45 2.07 22.93
CA LYS A 58 -11.39 1.79 21.84
C LYS A 58 -10.59 1.23 20.65
N SER A 59 -11.14 0.21 20.00
CA SER A 59 -10.53 -0.37 18.80
C SER A 59 -10.35 0.72 17.75
N ALA A 60 -9.27 0.66 16.97
CA ALA A 60 -8.97 1.64 15.92
C ALA A 60 -10.16 1.91 14.97
N VAL A 61 -11.02 0.91 14.78
CA VAL A 61 -12.16 0.96 13.84
C VAL A 61 -13.45 1.48 14.51
N GLU A 62 -13.49 1.50 15.84
CA GLU A 62 -14.63 1.99 16.63
C GLU A 62 -14.47 3.47 17.06
N LEU A 63 -13.34 4.09 16.73
CA LEU A 63 -13.07 5.50 17.03
C LEU A 63 -14.05 6.41 16.27
N SER A 64 -14.65 7.34 17.01
CA SER A 64 -15.40 8.46 16.41
C SER A 64 -14.47 9.33 15.55
N ALA A 65 -15.03 10.16 14.66
CA ALA A 65 -14.26 11.08 13.82
C ALA A 65 -13.29 11.93 14.65
N TYR A 66 -13.74 12.50 15.78
CA TYR A 66 -12.92 13.31 16.69
C TYR A 66 -11.84 12.48 17.41
N GLU A 67 -12.18 11.26 17.85
CA GLU A 67 -11.23 10.38 18.56
C GLU A 67 -10.17 9.79 17.62
N SER A 68 -10.49 9.67 16.33
CA SER A 68 -9.57 9.19 15.30
C SER A 68 -8.49 10.21 14.90
N VAL A 69 -8.69 11.51 15.16
CA VAL A 69 -7.76 12.56 14.73
C VAL A 69 -6.39 12.39 15.37
N ALA A 70 -6.32 12.15 16.69
CA ALA A 70 -5.04 11.99 17.39
C ALA A 70 -4.19 10.82 16.86
N PRO A 71 -4.68 9.57 16.77
CA PRO A 71 -3.89 8.46 16.24
C PRO A 71 -3.56 8.64 14.76
N VAL A 72 -4.47 9.20 13.95
CA VAL A 72 -4.19 9.48 12.53
C VAL A 72 -3.13 10.58 12.38
N ALA A 73 -3.14 11.61 13.25
CA ALA A 73 -2.14 12.67 13.23
C ALA A 73 -0.75 12.13 13.57
N ILE A 74 -0.62 11.26 14.57
CA ILE A 74 0.66 10.62 14.92
C ILE A 74 1.22 9.85 13.72
N VAL A 75 0.40 9.04 13.05
CA VAL A 75 0.83 8.27 11.88
C VAL A 75 1.04 9.17 10.65
N THR A 76 0.35 10.30 10.55
CA THR A 76 0.57 11.29 9.48
C THR A 76 1.91 12.02 9.65
N ILE A 77 2.28 12.36 10.89
CA ILE A 77 3.61 12.91 11.21
C ILE A 77 4.68 11.86 10.89
N LEU A 78 4.44 10.59 11.21
CA LEU A 78 5.32 9.49 10.81
C LEU A 78 5.50 9.44 9.28
N PHE A 79 4.40 9.51 8.51
CA PHE A 79 4.45 9.54 7.05
C PHE A 79 5.28 10.73 6.53
N PHE A 80 5.13 11.91 7.12
CA PHE A 80 5.96 13.07 6.79
C PHE A 80 7.44 12.83 7.09
N LEU A 81 7.77 12.36 8.29
CA LEU A 81 9.15 12.12 8.72
C LEU A 81 9.83 11.05 7.86
N TRP A 82 9.10 10.00 7.54
CA TRP A 82 9.57 8.94 6.65
C TRP A 82 9.78 9.44 5.21
N GLY A 83 8.84 10.22 4.67
CA GLY A 83 9.01 10.86 3.36
C GLY A 83 10.22 11.80 3.34
N PHE A 84 10.40 12.59 4.40
CA PHE A 84 11.58 13.45 4.55
C PHE A 84 12.89 12.66 4.56
N ALA A 85 12.98 11.59 5.36
CA ALA A 85 14.16 10.73 5.39
C ALA A 85 14.45 10.06 4.03
N SER A 86 13.40 9.57 3.37
CA SER A 86 13.50 8.92 2.04
C SER A 86 13.94 9.91 0.96
N GLY A 87 13.39 11.13 0.97
CA GLY A 87 13.80 12.19 0.05
C GLY A 87 15.27 12.59 0.24
N LEU A 88 15.76 12.64 1.48
CA LEU A 88 17.17 12.89 1.77
C LEU A 88 18.06 11.77 1.21
N LEU A 89 17.71 10.51 1.48
CA LEU A 89 18.45 9.35 0.96
C LEU A 89 18.46 9.29 -0.56
N SER A 90 17.37 9.67 -1.23
CA SER A 90 17.29 9.73 -2.69
C SER A 90 18.36 10.66 -3.28
N VAL A 91 18.56 11.85 -2.69
CA VAL A 91 19.63 12.77 -3.14
C VAL A 91 21.01 12.18 -2.93
N LEU A 92 21.25 11.55 -1.78
CA LEU A 92 22.51 10.89 -1.48
C LEU A 92 22.80 9.75 -2.49
N ASN A 93 21.79 8.93 -2.79
CA ASN A 93 21.88 7.82 -3.76
C ASN A 93 22.19 8.25 -5.18
N ASN A 94 21.60 9.35 -5.64
CA ASN A 94 21.90 9.90 -6.96
C ASN A 94 23.38 10.33 -7.07
N LYS A 95 23.97 10.85 -5.98
CA LYS A 95 25.39 11.21 -5.94
C LYS A 95 26.32 10.00 -5.93
N ILE A 96 25.97 8.95 -5.17
CA ILE A 96 26.70 7.67 -5.16
C ILE A 96 26.75 7.09 -6.57
N THR A 97 25.59 7.01 -7.23
CA THR A 97 25.47 6.40 -8.56
C THR A 97 26.21 7.20 -9.63
N SER A 98 26.22 8.54 -9.57
CA SER A 98 27.02 9.35 -10.50
C SER A 98 28.54 9.15 -10.35
N THR A 99 29.01 8.51 -9.27
CA THR A 99 30.44 8.30 -9.01
C THR A 99 30.87 6.84 -9.16
N ILE A 100 30.02 5.88 -8.76
CA ILE A 100 30.31 4.44 -8.84
C ILE A 100 29.94 3.94 -10.25
N LYS A 101 30.84 4.20 -11.21
CA LYS A 101 30.87 3.66 -12.58
C LYS A 101 29.54 3.76 -13.34
N ASN A 102 29.46 4.79 -14.19
CA ASN A 102 28.38 5.12 -15.12
C ASN A 102 27.90 3.95 -15.98
N THR A 103 27.03 3.10 -15.44
CA THR A 103 26.20 2.22 -16.25
C THR A 103 24.77 2.41 -15.78
N GLU A 104 23.90 2.94 -16.63
CA GLU A 104 22.48 3.13 -16.31
C GLU A 104 21.83 1.83 -15.79
N GLY A 105 22.30 0.67 -16.27
CA GLY A 105 21.88 -0.64 -15.77
C GLY A 105 22.23 -0.91 -14.30
N ALA A 106 23.31 -0.34 -13.77
CA ALA A 106 23.68 -0.48 -12.37
C ALA A 106 22.70 0.25 -11.43
N LEU A 107 22.30 1.47 -11.80
CA LEU A 107 21.27 2.26 -11.10
C LEU A 107 19.93 1.53 -11.10
N ILE A 108 19.51 1.05 -12.26
CA ILE A 108 18.26 0.31 -12.42
C ILE A 108 18.29 -1.00 -11.62
N GLY A 109 19.44 -1.69 -11.57
CA GLY A 109 19.61 -2.86 -10.72
C GLY A 109 19.48 -2.56 -9.23
N LEU A 110 20.04 -1.43 -8.76
CA LEU A 110 19.91 -0.99 -7.37
C LEU A 110 18.46 -0.67 -7.00
N HIS A 111 17.79 0.06 -7.88
CA HIS A 111 16.38 0.36 -7.77
C HIS A 111 15.52 -0.91 -7.74
N SER A 112 15.82 -1.87 -8.63
CA SER A 112 15.12 -3.15 -8.68
C SER A 112 15.34 -3.99 -7.44
N ALA A 113 16.53 -3.92 -6.83
CA ALA A 113 16.80 -4.59 -5.55
C ALA A 113 15.94 -4.02 -4.42
N TYR A 114 15.82 -2.69 -4.33
CA TYR A 114 14.94 -2.04 -3.34
C TYR A 114 13.48 -2.50 -3.49
N TYR A 115 12.92 -2.41 -4.70
CA TYR A 115 11.55 -2.85 -4.96
C TYR A 115 11.37 -4.38 -4.92
N GLY A 116 12.46 -5.15 -5.06
CA GLY A 116 12.47 -6.59 -4.82
C GLY A 116 12.11 -6.95 -3.37
N GLY A 117 12.43 -6.07 -2.43
CA GLY A 117 11.98 -6.19 -1.03
C GLY A 117 10.45 -6.17 -0.89
N TYR A 118 9.75 -5.40 -1.72
CA TYR A 118 8.28 -5.36 -1.74
C TYR A 118 7.65 -6.64 -2.27
N PHE A 119 8.39 -7.45 -3.03
CA PHE A 119 7.92 -8.78 -3.42
C PHE A 119 8.03 -9.77 -2.26
N VAL A 120 9.21 -9.82 -1.61
CA VAL A 120 9.51 -10.83 -0.60
C VAL A 120 8.87 -10.51 0.75
N GLY A 121 8.97 -9.27 1.23
CA GLY A 121 8.54 -8.86 2.57
C GLY A 121 7.06 -9.17 2.83
N PRO A 122 6.11 -8.58 2.08
CA PRO A 122 4.68 -8.79 2.28
C PRO A 122 4.22 -10.25 2.12
N LEU A 123 4.87 -11.03 1.24
CA LEU A 123 4.54 -12.45 1.03
C LEU A 123 5.03 -13.35 2.18
N THR A 124 6.14 -12.99 2.81
CA THR A 124 6.82 -13.82 3.81
C THR A 124 6.56 -13.32 5.23
N PHE A 125 7.57 -12.71 5.85
CA PHE A 125 7.57 -12.38 7.26
C PHE A 125 6.67 -11.18 7.59
N SER A 126 6.61 -10.14 6.75
CA SER A 126 5.79 -8.95 7.05
C SER A 126 4.31 -9.31 7.14
N GLY A 127 3.78 -10.03 6.15
CA GLY A 127 2.39 -10.48 6.16
C GLY A 127 2.09 -11.49 7.28
N TYR A 128 3.07 -12.29 7.71
CA TYR A 128 2.93 -13.16 8.87
C TYR A 128 2.88 -12.34 10.18
N ILE A 129 3.87 -11.48 10.40
CA ILE A 129 3.98 -10.67 11.61
C ILE A 129 2.74 -9.79 11.77
N PHE A 130 2.30 -9.16 10.70
CA PHE A 130 1.14 -8.28 10.72
C PHE A 130 -0.16 -8.97 11.14
N ARG A 131 -0.35 -10.23 10.76
CA ARG A 131 -1.54 -11.00 11.11
C ARG A 131 -1.52 -11.52 12.53
N HIS A 132 -0.34 -11.84 13.07
CA HIS A 132 -0.20 -12.51 14.37
C HIS A 132 0.14 -11.57 15.52
N TYR A 133 0.89 -10.49 15.26
CA TYR A 133 1.42 -9.58 16.29
C TYR A 133 0.88 -8.14 16.19
N GLY A 134 0.01 -7.86 15.22
CA GLY A 134 -0.69 -6.58 15.12
C GLY A 134 0.11 -5.44 14.49
N PHE A 135 -0.44 -4.22 14.56
CA PHE A 135 0.11 -3.03 13.91
C PHE A 135 1.43 -2.56 14.54
N ARG A 136 1.47 -2.46 15.87
CA ARG A 136 2.60 -1.91 16.62
C ARG A 136 3.89 -2.70 16.39
N ILE A 137 3.85 -4.02 16.55
CA ILE A 137 5.02 -4.87 16.33
C ILE A 137 5.49 -4.80 14.87
N THR A 138 4.57 -4.72 13.92
CA THR A 138 4.91 -4.61 12.49
C THR A 138 5.68 -3.32 12.18
N PHE A 139 5.29 -2.18 12.78
CA PHE A 139 6.04 -0.93 12.64
C PHE A 139 7.46 -1.04 13.19
N ILE A 140 7.61 -1.59 14.40
CA ILE A 140 8.90 -1.72 15.07
C ILE A 140 9.84 -2.62 14.25
N VAL A 141 9.35 -3.78 13.83
CA VAL A 141 10.15 -4.71 13.01
C VAL A 141 10.56 -4.08 11.69
N GLY A 142 9.64 -3.39 11.01
CA GLY A 142 9.95 -2.72 9.74
C GLY A 142 11.00 -1.62 9.88
N LEU A 143 10.89 -0.77 10.92
CA LEU A 143 11.85 0.29 11.22
C LEU A 143 13.23 -0.26 11.57
N VAL A 144 13.29 -1.34 12.36
CA VAL A 144 14.56 -2.00 12.70
C VAL A 144 15.24 -2.59 11.45
N ILE A 145 14.49 -3.28 10.59
CA ILE A 145 15.04 -3.85 9.35
C ILE A 145 15.56 -2.74 8.43
N TYR A 146 14.80 -1.64 8.31
CA TYR A 146 15.19 -0.49 7.50
C TYR A 146 16.45 0.20 8.04
N GLY A 147 16.54 0.43 9.35
CA GLY A 147 17.73 0.97 10.01
C GLY A 147 18.95 0.06 9.85
N VAL A 148 18.78 -1.26 9.91
CA VAL A 148 19.84 -2.24 9.60
C VAL A 148 20.29 -2.12 8.15
N GLY A 149 19.36 -1.97 7.19
CA GLY A 149 19.69 -1.73 5.78
C GLY A 149 20.57 -0.49 5.58
N CYS A 150 20.26 0.59 6.31
CA CYS A 150 21.04 1.82 6.34
C CYS A 150 22.42 1.66 7.03
N ILE A 151 22.53 0.84 8.08
CA ILE A 151 23.85 0.52 8.68
C ILE A 151 24.70 -0.29 7.71
N VAL A 152 24.13 -1.31 7.07
CA VAL A 152 24.83 -2.16 6.08
C VAL A 152 25.33 -1.32 4.89
N PHE A 153 24.64 -0.22 4.58
CA PHE A 153 25.11 0.73 3.57
C PHE A 153 26.51 1.29 3.88
N TRP A 154 26.84 1.54 5.15
CA TRP A 154 28.12 2.12 5.56
C TRP A 154 29.35 1.31 5.09
N PRO A 155 29.51 0.02 5.48
CA PRO A 155 30.64 -0.78 4.99
C PRO A 155 30.60 -0.96 3.48
N CYS A 156 29.42 -1.03 2.85
CA CYS A 156 29.31 -1.07 1.39
C CYS A 156 29.84 0.21 0.72
N GLY A 157 29.59 1.37 1.33
CA GLY A 157 30.14 2.66 0.93
C GLY A 157 31.66 2.71 1.02
N VAL A 158 32.23 2.18 2.10
CA VAL A 158 33.70 2.11 2.31
C VAL A 158 34.35 1.13 1.32
N LEU A 159 33.75 -0.04 1.12
CA LEU A 159 34.28 -1.08 0.23
C LEU A 159 34.01 -0.80 -1.25
N GLN A 160 33.09 0.11 -1.57
CA GLN A 160 32.68 0.49 -2.92
C GLN A 160 32.26 -0.71 -3.80
N THR A 161 31.65 -1.74 -3.19
CA THR A 161 31.25 -2.96 -3.90
C THR A 161 29.79 -2.91 -4.35
N TYR A 162 29.55 -3.05 -5.66
CA TYR A 162 28.20 -3.09 -6.24
C TYR A 162 27.26 -4.15 -5.60
N PRO A 163 27.68 -5.42 -5.42
CA PRO A 163 26.82 -6.42 -4.77
C PRO A 163 26.44 -6.05 -3.32
N GLY A 164 27.34 -5.36 -2.60
CA GLY A 164 27.05 -4.84 -1.26
C GLY A 164 25.92 -3.81 -1.28
N PHE A 165 25.94 -2.87 -2.22
CA PHE A 165 24.87 -1.89 -2.38
C PHE A 165 23.52 -2.54 -2.72
N ILE A 166 23.52 -3.59 -3.55
CA ILE A 166 22.33 -4.39 -3.87
C ILE A 166 21.73 -5.02 -2.62
N ILE A 167 22.55 -5.67 -1.80
CA ILE A 167 22.10 -6.31 -0.55
C ILE A 167 21.55 -5.25 0.42
N SER A 168 22.26 -4.14 0.61
CA SER A 168 21.80 -3.05 1.48
C SER A 168 20.45 -2.49 1.02
N ASN A 169 20.29 -2.19 -0.27
CA ASN A 169 19.03 -1.67 -0.82
C ASN A 169 17.89 -2.67 -0.71
N PHE A 170 18.16 -3.96 -0.93
CA PHE A 170 17.17 -5.01 -0.75
C PHE A 170 16.68 -5.10 0.72
N ILE A 171 17.59 -5.06 1.69
CA ILE A 171 17.23 -5.03 3.12
C ILE A 171 16.41 -3.79 3.46
N SER A 172 16.82 -2.62 2.97
CA SER A 172 16.06 -1.38 3.17
C SER A 172 14.64 -1.50 2.60
N GLY A 173 14.49 -2.03 1.38
CA GLY A 173 13.20 -2.27 0.76
C GLY A 173 12.30 -3.24 1.55
N LEU A 174 12.87 -4.30 2.16
CA LEU A 174 12.12 -5.20 3.05
C LEU A 174 11.56 -4.48 4.28
N GLY A 175 12.36 -3.60 4.89
CA GLY A 175 11.96 -2.81 6.05
C GLY A 175 10.81 -1.86 5.71
N VAL A 176 10.97 -1.09 4.64
CA VAL A 176 9.95 -0.13 4.19
C VAL A 176 8.65 -0.84 3.78
N ALA A 177 8.74 -1.91 2.99
CA ALA A 177 7.58 -2.72 2.64
C ALA A 177 6.83 -3.22 3.88
N THR A 178 7.57 -3.58 4.95
CA THR A 178 6.95 -4.05 6.20
C THR A 178 6.16 -2.95 6.89
N ILE A 179 6.71 -1.73 6.95
CA ILE A 179 6.03 -0.56 7.52
C ILE A 179 4.77 -0.24 6.73
N GLU A 180 4.86 -0.20 5.40
CA GLU A 180 3.75 0.18 4.53
C GLU A 180 2.53 -0.74 4.63
N VAL A 181 2.75 -2.05 4.79
CA VAL A 181 1.65 -3.03 4.97
C VAL A 181 0.77 -2.65 6.16
N ALA A 182 1.39 -2.23 7.26
CA ALA A 182 0.68 -1.81 8.45
C ALA A 182 0.19 -0.36 8.38
N ALA A 183 1.03 0.58 7.90
CA ALA A 183 0.78 2.02 7.92
C ALA A 183 -0.44 2.40 7.09
N ASN A 184 -0.46 1.94 5.84
CA ASN A 184 -1.52 2.26 4.90
C ASN A 184 -2.87 1.69 5.37
N LEU A 185 -2.85 0.46 5.91
CA LEU A 185 -4.07 -0.13 6.47
C LEU A 185 -4.52 0.61 7.73
N PHE A 186 -3.61 0.94 8.64
CA PHE A 186 -3.92 1.61 9.90
C PHE A 186 -4.65 2.93 9.65
N VAL A 187 -4.09 3.82 8.83
CA VAL A 187 -4.72 5.11 8.50
C VAL A 187 -6.07 4.93 7.81
N ALA A 188 -6.18 3.95 6.90
CA ALA A 188 -7.44 3.68 6.22
C ALA A 188 -8.53 3.27 7.22
N ILE A 189 -8.24 2.40 8.19
CA ILE A 189 -9.26 1.87 9.11
C ILE A 189 -9.47 2.72 10.37
N CYS A 190 -8.53 3.58 10.74
CA CYS A 190 -8.63 4.46 11.91
C CYS A 190 -9.70 5.54 11.71
N GLY A 191 -10.89 5.29 12.24
CA GLY A 191 -12.04 6.19 12.17
C GLY A 191 -13.16 5.74 11.22
N PRO A 192 -14.12 6.63 10.90
CA PRO A 192 -15.35 6.26 10.21
C PRO A 192 -15.13 5.52 8.89
N ALA A 193 -15.89 4.46 8.64
CA ALA A 193 -15.67 3.60 7.49
C ALA A 193 -15.85 4.33 6.14
N GLU A 194 -16.57 5.45 6.09
CA GLU A 194 -16.84 6.20 4.86
C GLU A 194 -15.58 6.78 4.21
N HIS A 195 -14.63 7.28 5.01
CA HIS A 195 -13.55 8.14 4.52
C HIS A 195 -12.18 7.44 4.50
N TRP A 196 -12.14 6.14 4.21
CA TRP A 196 -10.89 5.37 4.13
C TRP A 196 -9.92 5.97 3.11
N GLU A 197 -10.42 6.25 1.90
CA GLU A 197 -9.64 6.80 0.78
C GLU A 197 -9.17 8.21 1.10
N ALA A 198 -10.05 9.07 1.63
CA ALA A 198 -9.74 10.47 1.94
C ALA A 198 -8.64 10.59 3.01
N ARG A 199 -8.76 9.85 4.12
CA ARG A 199 -7.75 9.84 5.19
C ARG A 199 -6.39 9.36 4.69
N LEU A 200 -6.39 8.25 3.95
CA LEU A 200 -5.15 7.69 3.43
C LEU A 200 -4.48 8.66 2.45
N ASN A 201 -5.25 9.31 1.57
CA ASN A 201 -4.74 10.36 0.68
C ASN A 201 -4.12 11.53 1.47
N LEU A 202 -4.79 12.04 2.50
CA LEU A 202 -4.26 13.15 3.31
C LEU A 202 -2.95 12.77 4.01
N SER A 203 -2.87 11.60 4.64
CA SER A 203 -1.65 11.16 5.31
C SER A 203 -0.49 10.93 4.33
N GLN A 204 -0.78 10.31 3.19
CA GLN A 204 0.17 10.14 2.08
C GLN A 204 0.54 11.48 1.39
N GLY A 205 -0.30 12.52 1.54
CA GLY A 205 0.00 13.89 1.13
C GLY A 205 1.07 14.51 2.02
N ALA A 206 1.02 14.28 3.32
CA ALA A 206 2.09 14.70 4.24
C ALA A 206 3.42 13.99 3.93
N GLN A 207 3.39 12.71 3.56
CA GLN A 207 4.57 12.01 3.05
C GLN A 207 5.14 12.68 1.80
N ALA A 208 4.30 12.97 0.80
CA ALA A 208 4.72 13.61 -0.44
C ALA A 208 5.34 15.00 -0.18
N ILE A 209 4.78 15.77 0.77
CA ILE A 209 5.38 17.02 1.23
C ILE A 209 6.80 16.79 1.76
N GLY A 210 7.01 15.77 2.61
CA GLY A 210 8.34 15.40 3.11
C GLY A 210 9.33 15.08 1.98
N ASN A 211 8.89 14.29 0.98
CA ASN A 211 9.69 13.94 -0.20
C ASN A 211 10.11 15.16 -1.04
N VAL A 212 9.31 16.24 -1.06
CA VAL A 212 9.64 17.48 -1.79
C VAL A 212 10.60 18.35 -0.99
N PHE A 213 10.38 18.51 0.31
CA PHE A 213 11.20 19.38 1.14
C PHE A 213 12.61 18.85 1.36
N ALA A 214 12.77 17.54 1.54
CA ALA A 214 14.06 16.96 1.87
C ALA A 214 15.14 17.16 0.79
N PRO A 215 14.88 16.89 -0.51
CA PRO A 215 15.86 17.16 -1.56
C PRO A 215 16.24 18.64 -1.69
N ILE A 216 15.26 19.54 -1.58
CA ILE A 216 15.48 20.98 -1.66
C ILE A 216 16.38 21.46 -0.51
N LEU A 217 16.15 20.94 0.69
CA LEU A 217 16.97 21.26 1.86
C LEU A 217 18.38 20.68 1.71
N ALA A 218 18.50 19.43 1.26
CA ALA A 218 19.77 18.77 1.04
C ALA A 218 20.63 19.53 0.02
N ASP A 219 20.05 19.88 -1.14
CA ASP A 219 20.71 20.67 -2.19
C ASP A 219 21.23 22.01 -1.67
N LYS A 220 20.40 22.76 -0.94
CA LYS A 220 20.75 24.12 -0.48
C LYS A 220 21.68 24.17 0.74
N VAL A 221 21.57 23.20 1.65
CA VAL A 221 22.24 23.23 2.97
C VAL A 221 23.45 22.31 3.02
N ILE A 222 23.32 21.08 2.52
CA ILE A 222 24.38 20.07 2.60
C ILE A 222 25.38 20.32 1.47
N PHE A 223 24.90 20.43 0.23
CA PHE A 223 25.80 20.43 -0.94
C PHE A 223 26.36 21.79 -1.33
N ARG A 224 25.73 22.90 -0.92
CA ARG A 224 26.30 24.25 -1.09
C ARG A 224 27.63 24.43 -0.34
N ARG A 225 27.91 23.58 0.65
CA ARG A 225 29.17 23.55 1.40
C ARG A 225 30.28 22.73 0.72
N ASP A 226 29.90 21.76 -0.13
CA ASP A 226 30.79 20.76 -0.72
C ASP A 226 31.33 21.10 -2.12
N GLU A 227 30.76 22.10 -2.83
CA GLU A 227 31.32 22.57 -4.12
C GLU A 227 32.74 23.14 -4.03
N ARG A 228 33.26 23.30 -2.80
CA ARG A 228 34.61 23.82 -2.51
C ARG A 228 35.59 22.75 -2.05
N SER A 229 35.20 21.49 -1.93
CA SER A 229 36.04 20.46 -1.30
C SER A 229 36.25 19.19 -2.13
N SER A 230 37.33 18.50 -1.80
CA SER A 230 37.87 17.36 -2.55
C SER A 230 36.92 16.16 -2.64
N ASN A 231 37.13 15.28 -3.64
CA ASN A 231 36.37 14.05 -3.91
C ASN A 231 36.21 13.05 -2.74
N THR A 232 36.84 13.29 -1.58
CA THR A 232 36.77 12.40 -0.41
C THR A 232 35.75 12.87 0.63
N GLU A 233 35.47 14.18 0.73
CA GLU A 233 34.59 14.72 1.78
C GLU A 233 33.10 14.40 1.53
N TRP A 234 32.64 14.41 0.28
CA TRP A 234 31.23 14.10 -0.02
C TRP A 234 30.85 12.65 0.31
N LEU A 235 31.79 11.70 0.19
CA LEU A 235 31.55 10.29 0.50
C LEU A 235 31.31 10.12 2.00
N ILE A 236 32.07 10.86 2.82
CA ILE A 236 31.93 10.91 4.27
C ILE A 236 30.57 11.54 4.62
N SER A 237 30.18 12.66 3.99
CA SER A 237 28.86 13.28 4.19
C SER A 237 27.70 12.31 3.91
N VAL A 238 27.81 11.48 2.87
CA VAL A 238 26.80 10.48 2.52
C VAL A 238 26.72 9.36 3.56
N GLN A 239 27.86 8.86 4.03
CA GLN A 239 27.93 7.82 5.06
C GLN A 239 27.27 8.29 6.36
N TRP A 240 27.59 9.51 6.82
CA TRP A 240 26.96 10.10 8.01
C TRP A 240 25.47 10.38 7.81
N GLY A 241 25.03 10.73 6.59
CA GLY A 241 23.61 10.87 6.26
C GLY A 241 22.84 9.56 6.47
N TYR A 242 23.37 8.46 5.92
CA TYR A 242 22.79 7.12 6.10
C TYR A 242 22.77 6.66 7.56
N LEU A 243 23.85 6.91 8.30
CA LEU A 243 23.92 6.60 9.73
C LEU A 243 22.91 7.43 10.54
N GLY A 244 22.76 8.72 10.19
CA GLY A 244 21.77 9.60 10.80
C GLY A 244 20.34 9.11 10.60
N VAL A 245 20.01 8.65 9.38
CA VAL A 245 18.70 8.04 9.10
C VAL A 245 18.52 6.73 9.88
N ALA A 246 19.53 5.87 9.96
CA ALA A 246 19.45 4.64 10.74
C ALA A 246 19.17 4.90 12.23
N PHE A 247 19.88 5.85 12.84
CA PHE A 247 19.62 6.24 14.23
C PHE A 247 18.22 6.82 14.41
N PHE A 248 17.77 7.63 13.46
CA PHE A 248 16.42 8.17 13.45
C PHE A 248 15.37 7.05 13.40
N ASP A 249 15.56 6.02 12.57
CA ASP A 249 14.66 4.88 12.46
C ASP A 249 14.61 4.06 13.76
N PHE A 250 15.75 3.82 14.42
CA PHE A 250 15.77 3.14 15.72
C PHE A 250 15.13 3.96 16.83
N ALA A 251 15.34 5.29 16.84
CA ALA A 251 14.67 6.17 17.78
C ALA A 251 13.15 6.15 17.57
N LEU A 252 12.70 6.08 16.32
CA LEU A 252 11.29 5.98 15.97
C LEU A 252 10.70 4.60 16.33
N ALA A 253 11.46 3.52 16.15
CA ALA A 253 11.10 2.19 16.60
C ALA A 253 10.92 2.15 18.12
N LEU A 254 11.83 2.80 18.87
CA LEU A 254 11.72 2.95 20.32
C LEU A 254 10.53 3.84 20.71
N PHE A 255 10.23 4.88 19.95
CA PHE A 255 9.05 5.71 20.17
C PHE A 255 7.76 4.87 20.04
N PHE A 256 7.62 4.05 19.01
CA PHE A 256 6.49 3.12 18.86
C PHE A 256 6.47 2.00 19.90
N TRP A 257 7.60 1.72 20.54
CA TRP A 257 7.62 0.89 21.73
C TRP A 257 6.95 1.56 22.93
N TYR A 258 6.92 2.89 23.04
CA TYR A 258 6.23 3.56 24.16
C TYR A 258 4.83 4.06 23.83
N VAL A 259 4.55 4.36 22.56
CA VAL A 259 3.24 4.87 22.15
C VAL A 259 2.20 3.74 22.12
N PRO A 260 1.10 3.82 22.89
CA PRO A 260 0.00 2.88 22.79
C PRO A 260 -0.76 3.17 21.50
N LEU A 261 -0.42 2.44 20.43
CA LEU A 261 -1.21 2.43 19.21
C LEU A 261 -2.49 1.61 19.45
N PRO A 262 -3.67 2.15 19.09
CA PRO A 262 -4.92 1.38 19.19
C PRO A 262 -4.81 0.17 18.26
N GLU A 263 -4.77 -1.02 18.84
CA GLU A 263 -4.77 -2.24 18.05
C GLU A 263 -6.15 -2.51 17.49
N CYS A 264 -6.20 -3.32 16.42
CA CYS A 264 -7.46 -3.79 15.89
C CYS A 264 -7.42 -5.30 15.69
N THR A 265 -8.30 -5.98 16.40
CA THR A 265 -8.47 -7.42 16.34
C THR A 265 -9.28 -7.79 15.11
N ASP A 266 -9.00 -8.96 14.52
CA ASP A 266 -9.72 -9.46 13.34
C ASP A 266 -11.25 -9.54 13.58
N ALA A 267 -11.67 -9.78 14.82
CA ALA A 267 -13.07 -9.78 15.24
C ALA A 267 -13.73 -8.39 15.11
N GLU A 268 -13.02 -7.32 15.43
CA GLU A 268 -13.50 -5.93 15.39
C GLU A 268 -13.60 -5.43 13.94
N ILE A 269 -12.58 -5.70 13.12
CA ILE A 269 -12.62 -5.48 11.66
C ILE A 269 -13.80 -6.23 11.04
N THR A 270 -14.07 -7.45 11.52
CA THR A 270 -15.24 -8.22 11.06
C THR A 270 -16.53 -7.55 11.49
N ARG A 271 -16.69 -7.14 12.75
CA ARG A 271 -17.91 -6.49 13.25
C ARG A 271 -18.25 -5.25 12.44
N VAL A 272 -17.30 -4.34 12.23
CA VAL A 272 -17.57 -3.09 11.48
C VAL A 272 -17.89 -3.36 10.01
N ASN A 273 -17.30 -4.40 9.39
CA ASN A 273 -17.59 -4.78 8.01
C ASN A 273 -18.77 -5.76 7.84
N ARG A 274 -19.42 -6.26 8.91
CA ARG A 274 -20.45 -7.32 8.86
C ARG A 274 -21.87 -6.88 9.24
N TRP A 275 -22.18 -5.59 9.40
CA TRP A 275 -23.56 -5.12 9.68
C TRP A 275 -24.52 -5.15 8.48
N ARG A 276 -24.49 -6.19 7.63
CA ARG A 276 -25.67 -6.61 6.85
C ARG A 276 -26.33 -7.76 7.61
N PRO A 277 -27.66 -7.75 7.82
CA PRO A 277 -28.33 -8.88 8.45
C PRO A 277 -28.02 -10.13 7.62
N ALA A 278 -27.63 -11.19 8.31
CA ALA A 278 -27.43 -12.51 7.74
C ALA A 278 -28.77 -13.03 7.20
N ARG A 279 -29.16 -12.60 6.01
CA ARG A 279 -30.19 -13.29 5.24
C ARG A 279 -29.51 -14.48 4.58
N SER A 280 -29.84 -15.66 5.09
CA SER A 280 -29.57 -17.03 4.62
C SER A 280 -28.36 -17.24 3.71
N LEU A 281 -27.46 -18.13 4.16
CA LEU A 281 -26.36 -18.68 3.38
C LEU A 281 -26.92 -19.36 2.12
N ASP A 282 -26.67 -18.75 0.96
CA ASP A 282 -27.16 -19.16 -0.35
C ASP A 282 -26.04 -18.95 -1.39
N GLU A 283 -26.09 -19.56 -2.57
CA GLU A 283 -25.05 -19.52 -3.64
C GLU A 283 -24.53 -18.10 -3.96
N ASN A 284 -25.35 -17.10 -3.69
CA ASN A 284 -25.03 -15.68 -3.76
C ASN A 284 -23.88 -15.23 -2.84
N ALA A 285 -23.63 -15.90 -1.70
CA ALA A 285 -22.51 -15.62 -0.80
C ALA A 285 -21.16 -15.98 -1.44
N GLN A 286 -21.11 -17.09 -2.18
CA GLN A 286 -19.91 -17.55 -2.87
C GLN A 286 -19.59 -16.64 -4.07
N ARG A 287 -20.58 -16.27 -4.89
CA ARG A 287 -20.42 -15.26 -5.96
C ARG A 287 -19.97 -13.90 -5.40
N ARG A 288 -20.49 -13.49 -4.23
CA ARG A 288 -20.07 -12.25 -3.54
C ARG A 288 -18.62 -12.31 -3.06
N LEU A 289 -18.15 -13.46 -2.56
CA LEU A 289 -16.77 -13.65 -2.11
C LEU A 289 -15.77 -13.67 -3.27
N VAL A 290 -16.12 -14.36 -4.37
CA VAL A 290 -15.33 -14.35 -5.62
C VAL A 290 -15.21 -12.92 -6.15
N GLY A 291 -16.31 -12.15 -6.16
CA GLY A 291 -16.27 -10.74 -6.57
C GLY A 291 -15.48 -9.81 -5.63
N LYS A 292 -15.27 -10.18 -4.36
CA LYS A 292 -14.41 -9.43 -3.42
C LYS A 292 -12.92 -9.72 -3.67
N LYS A 293 -12.58 -11.00 -3.85
CA LYS A 293 -11.22 -11.42 -4.22
C LYS A 293 -10.83 -10.88 -5.60
N ALA A 294 -11.77 -10.80 -6.55
CA ALA A 294 -11.52 -10.21 -7.86
C ALA A 294 -11.19 -8.71 -7.78
N LEU A 295 -11.90 -7.93 -6.94
CA LEU A 295 -11.59 -6.51 -6.74
C LEU A 295 -10.20 -6.33 -6.12
N LEU A 296 -9.85 -7.17 -5.14
CA LEU A 296 -8.51 -7.18 -4.55
C LEU A 296 -7.45 -7.47 -5.60
N LEU A 297 -7.57 -8.58 -6.35
CA LEU A 297 -6.58 -9.01 -7.34
C LEU A 297 -6.40 -7.98 -8.48
N ILE A 298 -7.50 -7.41 -8.98
CA ILE A 298 -7.44 -6.34 -9.98
C ILE A 298 -6.80 -5.08 -9.39
N GLY A 299 -7.01 -4.82 -8.09
CA GLY A 299 -6.29 -3.80 -7.35
C GLY A 299 -4.79 -4.04 -7.26
N VAL A 300 -4.38 -5.26 -6.91
CA VAL A 300 -2.95 -5.63 -6.85
C VAL A 300 -2.29 -5.43 -8.21
N TRP A 301 -2.98 -5.84 -9.28
CA TRP A 301 -2.52 -5.60 -10.64
C TRP A 301 -2.46 -4.12 -11.00
N ALA A 302 -3.48 -3.34 -10.63
CA ALA A 302 -3.47 -1.89 -10.84
C ALA A 302 -2.32 -1.21 -10.09
N GLN A 303 -2.05 -1.63 -8.85
CA GLN A 303 -0.93 -1.16 -8.04
C GLN A 303 0.42 -1.51 -8.69
N PHE A 304 0.54 -2.74 -9.21
CA PHE A 304 1.73 -3.21 -9.93
C PHE A 304 2.04 -2.40 -11.18
N CYS A 305 1.03 -2.11 -12.00
CA CYS A 305 1.20 -1.25 -13.16
C CYS A 305 1.44 0.20 -12.77
N TYR A 306 0.72 0.70 -11.76
CA TYR A 306 0.85 2.07 -11.25
C TYR A 306 2.27 2.36 -10.77
N THR A 307 2.78 1.57 -9.82
CA THR A 307 4.12 1.78 -9.27
C THR A 307 5.17 1.64 -10.38
N GLY A 308 4.99 0.69 -11.31
CA GLY A 308 5.85 0.60 -12.49
C GLY A 308 5.91 1.87 -13.32
N ALA A 309 4.74 2.45 -13.61
CA ALA A 309 4.64 3.70 -14.36
C ALA A 309 5.28 4.87 -13.59
N GLN A 310 4.99 4.99 -12.29
CA GLN A 310 5.55 6.01 -11.41
C GLN A 310 7.08 6.00 -11.45
N GLU A 311 7.69 4.84 -11.22
CA GLU A 311 9.14 4.74 -11.15
C GLU A 311 9.79 5.00 -12.52
N ILE A 312 9.16 4.60 -13.63
CA ILE A 312 9.64 4.96 -14.97
C ILE A 312 9.64 6.49 -15.15
N ILE A 313 8.55 7.17 -14.75
CA ILE A 313 8.41 8.62 -14.85
C ILE A 313 9.49 9.32 -14.03
N THR A 314 9.64 8.93 -12.77
CA THR A 314 10.61 9.54 -11.85
C THR A 314 12.06 9.32 -12.30
N ILE A 315 12.45 8.10 -12.66
CA ILE A 315 13.83 7.79 -13.07
C ILE A 315 14.19 8.45 -14.40
N ASN A 316 13.26 8.48 -15.37
CA ASN A 316 13.54 8.97 -16.72
C ASN A 316 13.15 10.44 -16.94
N GLY A 317 12.63 11.13 -15.94
CA GLY A 317 12.33 12.57 -15.99
C GLY A 317 13.50 13.45 -16.46
N PRO A 318 14.73 13.30 -15.90
CA PRO A 318 15.90 14.03 -16.37
C PRO A 318 16.23 13.76 -17.84
N ASN A 319 16.15 12.48 -18.25
CA ASN A 319 16.41 12.06 -19.63
C ASN A 319 15.38 12.67 -20.60
N LEU A 320 14.11 12.68 -20.23
CA LEU A 320 13.04 13.30 -21.01
C LEU A 320 13.32 14.79 -21.26
N ILE A 321 13.69 15.54 -20.22
CA ILE A 321 14.01 16.97 -20.33
C ILE A 321 15.25 17.17 -21.21
N SER A 322 16.31 16.39 -21.01
CA SER A 322 17.56 16.52 -21.76
C SER A 322 17.40 16.31 -23.26
N ILE A 323 16.50 15.43 -23.67
CA ILE A 323 16.32 15.03 -25.07
C ILE A 323 15.30 15.91 -25.78
N PHE A 324 14.19 16.26 -25.11
CA PHE A 324 13.03 16.89 -25.76
C PHE A 324 12.79 18.35 -25.33
N SER A 325 13.54 18.85 -24.35
CA SER A 325 13.47 20.23 -23.88
C SER A 325 14.86 20.75 -23.49
N PRO A 326 15.85 20.77 -24.41
CA PRO A 326 17.25 21.08 -24.08
C PRO A 326 17.44 22.47 -23.45
N GLY A 327 16.59 23.45 -23.77
CA GLY A 327 16.60 24.78 -23.14
C GLY A 327 16.29 24.78 -21.62
N TYR A 328 15.79 23.65 -21.10
CA TYR A 328 15.35 23.50 -19.72
C TYR A 328 16.33 22.69 -18.86
N VAL A 329 17.42 22.19 -19.46
CA VAL A 329 18.41 21.31 -18.80
C VAL A 329 19.01 21.94 -17.54
N ASN A 330 19.35 23.24 -17.59
CA ASN A 330 19.90 23.97 -16.44
C ASN A 330 18.92 24.13 -15.27
N LYS A 331 17.62 23.88 -15.51
CA LYS A 331 16.55 24.01 -14.53
C LYS A 331 15.87 22.66 -14.22
N THR A 332 16.47 21.55 -14.66
CA THR A 332 15.91 20.18 -14.51
C THR A 332 15.47 19.89 -13.08
N ASN A 333 16.34 20.13 -12.09
CA ASN A 333 16.01 19.87 -10.67
C ASN A 333 14.80 20.67 -10.20
N THR A 334 14.74 21.96 -10.56
CA THR A 334 13.59 22.83 -10.23
C THR A 334 12.29 22.29 -10.81
N TYR A 335 12.30 21.79 -12.05
CA TYR A 335 11.12 21.19 -12.67
C TYR A 335 10.72 19.88 -12.02
N LEU A 336 11.67 19.01 -11.69
CA LEU A 336 11.40 17.75 -11.03
C LEU A 336 10.80 17.97 -9.64
N TRP A 337 11.37 18.90 -8.84
CA TRP A 337 10.78 19.25 -7.54
C TRP A 337 9.42 19.92 -7.66
N SER A 338 9.19 20.71 -8.71
CA SER A 338 7.88 21.32 -8.98
C SER A 338 6.83 20.26 -9.37
N ALA A 339 7.23 19.24 -10.13
CA ALA A 339 6.38 18.12 -10.50
C ALA A 339 5.98 17.31 -9.24
N GLU A 340 6.95 16.99 -8.37
CA GLU A 340 6.69 16.30 -7.10
C GLU A 340 5.83 17.16 -6.15
N GLY A 341 6.01 18.50 -6.19
CA GLY A 341 5.15 19.45 -5.48
C GLY A 341 3.71 19.43 -5.98
N LEU A 342 3.50 19.31 -7.30
CA LEU A 342 2.18 19.12 -7.90
C LEU A 342 1.56 17.77 -7.53
N LEU A 343 2.37 16.72 -7.44
CA LEU A 343 1.93 15.42 -6.93
C LEU A 343 1.44 15.54 -5.48
N ALA A 344 2.22 16.19 -4.61
CA ALA A 344 1.83 16.43 -3.22
C ALA A 344 0.53 17.27 -3.14
N PHE A 345 0.43 18.33 -3.92
CA PHE A 345 -0.77 19.18 -4.00
C PHE A 345 -1.99 18.40 -4.49
N GLY A 346 -1.87 17.64 -5.59
CA GLY A 346 -2.95 16.83 -6.13
C GLY A 346 -3.46 15.79 -5.12
N ARG A 347 -2.56 15.22 -4.32
CA ARG A 347 -2.90 14.23 -3.30
C ARG A 347 -3.68 14.86 -2.14
N LEU A 348 -3.26 16.03 -1.66
CA LEU A 348 -3.97 16.77 -0.62
C LEU A 348 -5.34 17.26 -1.13
N ALA A 349 -5.37 17.89 -2.30
CA ALA A 349 -6.59 18.41 -2.92
C ALA A 349 -7.60 17.28 -3.20
N GLY A 350 -7.13 16.15 -3.74
CA GLY A 350 -7.94 14.96 -3.98
C GLY A 350 -8.44 14.33 -2.68
N GLY A 351 -7.58 14.22 -1.66
CA GLY A 351 -7.97 13.75 -0.32
C GLY A 351 -9.08 14.59 0.31
N VAL A 352 -8.98 15.92 0.23
CA VAL A 352 -10.05 16.84 0.66
C VAL A 352 -11.31 16.68 -0.20
N GLY A 353 -11.14 16.60 -1.52
CA GLY A 353 -12.25 16.42 -2.47
C GLY A 353 -13.05 15.13 -2.24
N MET A 354 -12.41 14.07 -1.73
CA MET A 354 -13.05 12.80 -1.40
C MET A 354 -13.97 12.84 -0.17
N PHE A 355 -13.96 13.92 0.63
CA PHE A 355 -14.98 14.13 1.65
C PHE A 355 -16.32 14.57 1.05
N TYR A 356 -16.29 15.27 -0.09
CA TYR A 356 -17.48 15.84 -0.72
C TYR A 356 -18.06 14.94 -1.82
N PHE A 357 -17.19 14.29 -2.59
CA PHE A 357 -17.60 13.41 -3.69
C PHE A 357 -17.05 11.98 -3.51
N PRO A 358 -17.77 10.94 -3.97
CA PRO A 358 -17.31 9.57 -3.88
C PRO A 358 -15.93 9.38 -4.52
N ALA A 359 -15.01 8.71 -3.81
CA ALA A 359 -13.63 8.49 -4.25
C ALA A 359 -13.51 7.83 -5.63
N ARG A 360 -14.52 7.07 -6.07
CA ARG A 360 -14.56 6.45 -7.41
C ARG A 360 -14.53 7.45 -8.57
N TRP A 361 -15.16 8.61 -8.41
CA TRP A 361 -15.20 9.64 -9.44
C TRP A 361 -13.87 10.37 -9.54
N TRP A 362 -13.29 10.72 -8.38
CA TRP A 362 -11.92 11.23 -8.31
C TRP A 362 -10.94 10.25 -8.94
N TYR A 363 -11.05 8.96 -8.61
CA TYR A 363 -10.20 7.93 -9.18
C TYR A 363 -10.32 7.85 -10.71
N LEU A 364 -11.55 7.88 -11.25
CA LEU A 364 -11.77 7.86 -12.70
C LEU A 364 -11.16 9.10 -13.37
N LEU A 365 -11.39 10.29 -12.79
CA LEU A 365 -10.86 11.54 -13.31
C LEU A 365 -9.33 11.50 -13.38
N PHE A 366 -8.67 11.13 -12.29
CA PHE A 366 -7.21 11.13 -12.21
C PHE A 366 -6.59 10.01 -13.05
N ALA A 367 -7.16 8.80 -13.05
CA ALA A 367 -6.69 7.72 -13.91
C ALA A 367 -6.84 8.06 -15.41
N SER A 368 -7.98 8.68 -15.79
CA SER A 368 -8.17 9.16 -17.17
C SER A 368 -7.20 10.29 -17.51
N GLY A 369 -6.93 11.19 -16.57
CA GLY A 369 -5.92 12.23 -16.67
C GLY A 369 -4.53 11.66 -16.96
N CYS A 370 -4.09 10.62 -16.24
CA CYS A 370 -2.81 9.95 -16.50
C CYS A 370 -2.76 9.34 -17.91
N VAL A 371 -3.82 8.66 -18.36
CA VAL A 371 -3.87 8.07 -19.71
C VAL A 371 -3.81 9.15 -20.78
N ILE A 372 -4.60 10.21 -20.65
CA ILE A 372 -4.64 11.31 -21.63
C ILE A 372 -3.30 12.04 -21.67
N THR A 373 -2.76 12.44 -20.52
CA THR A 373 -1.52 13.22 -20.46
C THR A 373 -0.31 12.40 -20.91
N SER A 374 -0.20 11.12 -20.52
CA SER A 374 0.87 10.25 -21.02
C SER A 374 0.77 10.01 -22.52
N THR A 375 -0.44 9.87 -23.08
CA THR A 375 -0.65 9.73 -24.53
C THR A 375 -0.25 11.00 -25.28
N LEU A 376 -0.64 12.17 -24.78
CA LEU A 376 -0.25 13.46 -25.35
C LEU A 376 1.26 13.69 -25.26
N LEU A 377 1.88 13.28 -24.14
CA LEU A 377 3.33 13.35 -23.96
C LEU A 377 4.05 12.53 -25.02
N VAL A 378 3.63 11.28 -25.24
CA VAL A 378 4.16 10.43 -26.32
C VAL A 378 3.94 11.09 -27.68
N GLY A 379 2.74 11.57 -27.97
CA GLY A 379 2.41 12.23 -29.24
C GLY A 379 3.30 13.43 -29.54
N LEU A 380 3.53 14.30 -28.55
CA LEU A 380 4.42 15.46 -28.70
C LEU A 380 5.88 15.08 -28.92
N GLN A 381 6.36 14.01 -28.28
CA GLN A 381 7.73 13.55 -28.53
C GLN A 381 7.96 13.19 -30.00
N TYR A 382 6.93 12.72 -30.73
CA TYR A 382 7.04 12.42 -32.17
C TYR A 382 7.01 13.65 -33.06
N THR A 383 6.40 14.75 -32.64
CA THR A 383 6.25 15.97 -33.45
C THR A 383 7.35 16.99 -33.20
N THR A 384 7.92 17.03 -32.00
CA THR A 384 8.93 18.04 -31.61
C THR A 384 9.95 17.47 -30.62
N THR A 385 11.17 18.03 -30.67
CA THR A 385 12.28 17.74 -29.75
C THR A 385 12.74 18.97 -28.98
N ASN A 386 12.01 20.08 -29.08
CA ASN A 386 12.26 21.29 -28.32
C ASN A 386 10.95 21.95 -27.94
N SER A 387 10.30 21.45 -26.89
CA SER A 387 9.02 21.97 -26.46
C SER A 387 8.91 22.05 -24.94
N GLU A 388 8.49 23.22 -24.48
CA GLU A 388 8.15 23.47 -23.07
C GLU A 388 6.88 22.68 -22.68
N ALA A 389 6.04 22.35 -23.65
CA ALA A 389 4.81 21.59 -23.43
C ALA A 389 5.10 20.17 -22.92
N ILE A 390 6.26 19.58 -23.26
CA ILE A 390 6.66 18.26 -22.76
C ILE A 390 6.93 18.30 -21.25
N VAL A 391 7.60 19.36 -20.78
CA VAL A 391 7.82 19.60 -19.34
C VAL A 391 6.49 19.83 -18.63
N ALA A 392 5.62 20.67 -19.20
CA ALA A 392 4.30 20.96 -18.63
C ALA A 392 3.41 19.70 -18.56
N LEU A 393 3.41 18.86 -19.59
CA LEU A 393 2.66 17.60 -19.60
C LEU A 393 3.24 16.59 -18.61
N HIS A 394 4.56 16.52 -18.45
CA HIS A 394 5.18 15.69 -17.42
C HIS A 394 4.75 16.13 -16.00
N MET A 395 4.76 17.44 -15.73
CA MET A 395 4.27 17.98 -14.46
C MET A 395 2.78 17.68 -14.23
N LEU A 396 1.96 17.82 -15.28
CA LEU A 396 0.53 17.51 -15.22
C LEU A 396 0.28 16.00 -15.04
N LEU A 397 1.11 15.14 -15.63
CA LEU A 397 1.06 13.70 -15.44
C LEU A 397 1.27 13.33 -13.96
N GLN A 398 2.28 13.90 -13.30
CA GLN A 398 2.52 13.68 -11.86
C GLN A 398 1.38 14.23 -10.98
N PHE A 399 0.75 15.33 -11.37
CA PHE A 399 -0.46 15.82 -10.68
C PHE A 399 -1.59 14.78 -10.74
N PHE A 400 -1.88 14.22 -11.91
CA PHE A 400 -2.93 13.19 -12.04
C PHE A 400 -2.55 11.86 -11.38
N GLU A 401 -1.27 11.59 -11.24
CA GLU A 401 -0.77 10.39 -10.58
C GLU A 401 -1.01 10.39 -9.06
N SER A 402 -1.10 11.58 -8.48
CA SER A 402 -1.07 11.84 -7.05
C SER A 402 -1.96 10.95 -6.18
N ILE A 403 -3.25 10.80 -6.53
CA ILE A 403 -4.21 10.07 -5.70
C ILE A 403 -4.24 8.57 -5.97
N LEU A 404 -3.60 8.09 -7.03
CA LEU A 404 -3.84 6.73 -7.53
C LEU A 404 -3.39 5.69 -6.49
N PHE A 405 -2.16 5.73 -5.98
CA PHE A 405 -1.66 4.79 -4.95
C PHE A 405 -2.62 4.64 -3.75
N PRO A 406 -2.93 5.70 -2.97
CA PRO A 406 -3.76 5.55 -1.78
C PRO A 406 -5.20 5.14 -2.14
N THR A 407 -5.71 5.56 -3.29
CA THR A 407 -7.09 5.27 -3.70
C THR A 407 -7.24 3.83 -4.18
N ILE A 408 -6.28 3.31 -4.95
CA ILE A 408 -6.20 1.90 -5.35
C ILE A 408 -6.15 1.03 -4.09
N PHE A 409 -5.22 1.35 -3.19
CA PHE A 409 -5.04 0.62 -1.94
C PHE A 409 -6.34 0.56 -1.13
N ALA A 410 -6.96 1.70 -0.85
CA ALA A 410 -8.15 1.77 -0.01
C ALA A 410 -9.38 1.12 -0.68
N ILE A 411 -9.64 1.37 -1.97
CA ILE A 411 -10.77 0.79 -2.71
C ILE A 411 -10.66 -0.73 -2.79
N SER A 412 -9.46 -1.27 -3.01
CA SER A 412 -9.25 -2.71 -3.17
C SER A 412 -9.48 -3.51 -1.88
N LEU A 413 -9.44 -2.84 -0.74
CA LEU A 413 -9.74 -3.45 0.56
C LEU A 413 -11.23 -3.36 0.92
N ARG A 414 -12.04 -2.62 0.14
CA ARG A 414 -13.47 -2.44 0.41
C ARG A 414 -14.24 -3.76 0.33
N GLY A 415 -15.02 -4.02 1.37
CA GLY A 415 -15.86 -5.21 1.47
C GLY A 415 -15.13 -6.49 1.89
N LEU A 416 -13.82 -6.46 2.11
CA LEU A 416 -13.10 -7.52 2.83
C LEU A 416 -13.47 -7.45 4.33
N SER A 417 -13.40 -8.57 5.04
CA SER A 417 -13.78 -8.64 6.45
C SER A 417 -12.76 -9.47 7.24
N GLY A 418 -12.51 -9.06 8.48
CA GLY A 418 -11.61 -9.75 9.41
C GLY A 418 -10.20 -9.93 8.87
N ARG A 419 -9.65 -11.14 9.05
CA ARG A 419 -8.31 -11.54 8.62
C ARG A 419 -8.00 -11.24 7.15
N ASN A 420 -9.03 -11.24 6.28
CA ASN A 420 -8.86 -10.98 4.85
C ASN A 420 -8.49 -9.53 4.55
N VAL A 421 -8.78 -8.57 5.43
CA VAL A 421 -8.38 -7.16 5.24
C VAL A 421 -6.87 -7.01 5.43
N LYS A 422 -6.32 -7.57 6.52
CA LYS A 422 -4.87 -7.58 6.79
C LYS A 422 -4.12 -8.32 5.67
N TRP A 423 -4.63 -9.47 5.24
CA TRP A 423 -4.08 -10.20 4.11
C TRP A 423 -4.17 -9.41 2.80
N GLY A 424 -5.30 -8.75 2.54
CA GLY A 424 -5.48 -7.88 1.38
C GLY A 424 -4.49 -6.72 1.36
N ALA A 425 -4.21 -6.10 2.51
CA ALA A 425 -3.23 -5.02 2.62
C ALA A 425 -1.82 -5.51 2.26
N SER A 426 -1.42 -6.70 2.72
CA SER A 426 -0.14 -7.31 2.33
C SER A 426 -0.06 -7.55 0.82
N TRP A 427 -1.16 -7.99 0.19
CA TRP A 427 -1.22 -8.18 -1.26
C TRP A 427 -1.22 -6.87 -2.04
N GLN A 428 -1.81 -5.80 -1.51
CA GLN A 428 -1.71 -4.48 -2.13
C GLN A 428 -0.27 -3.97 -2.10
N VAL A 429 0.44 -4.06 -0.96
CA VAL A 429 1.85 -3.66 -0.89
C VAL A 429 2.74 -4.56 -1.74
N LEU A 430 2.42 -5.84 -1.88
CA LEU A 430 3.08 -6.71 -2.85
C LEU A 430 3.02 -6.13 -4.27
N GLY A 431 1.92 -5.51 -4.66
CA GLY A 431 1.79 -4.84 -5.96
C GLY A 431 2.88 -3.79 -6.22
N VAL A 432 3.42 -3.16 -5.18
CA VAL A 432 4.50 -2.14 -5.30
C VAL A 432 5.79 -2.73 -5.90
N CYS A 433 5.95 -4.05 -5.94
CA CYS A 433 7.06 -4.70 -6.64
C CYS A 433 7.11 -4.41 -8.16
N GLY A 434 6.09 -3.76 -8.74
CA GLY A 434 6.12 -3.22 -10.09
C GLY A 434 7.32 -2.31 -10.37
N GLY A 435 7.78 -1.57 -9.36
CA GLY A 435 9.01 -0.76 -9.46
C GLY A 435 10.28 -1.57 -9.73
N ALA A 436 10.30 -2.88 -9.43
CA ALA A 436 11.43 -3.76 -9.74
C ALA A 436 11.36 -4.35 -11.15
N VAL A 437 10.17 -4.37 -11.77
CA VAL A 437 9.94 -5.10 -13.02
C VAL A 437 9.89 -4.16 -14.21
N TRP A 438 9.14 -3.06 -14.11
CA TRP A 438 8.85 -2.20 -15.25
C TRP A 438 10.00 -1.27 -15.66
N PRO A 439 10.78 -0.66 -14.74
CA PRO A 439 11.92 0.18 -15.13
C PRO A 439 13.01 -0.58 -15.91
N PRO A 440 13.41 -1.82 -15.54
CA PRO A 440 14.29 -2.63 -16.40
C PRO A 440 13.72 -2.92 -17.78
N ILE A 441 12.41 -3.20 -17.89
CA ILE A 441 11.74 -3.42 -19.17
C ILE A 441 11.77 -2.15 -20.02
N TYR A 442 11.47 -0.98 -19.43
CA TYR A 442 11.57 0.32 -20.09
C TYR A 442 12.97 0.53 -20.67
N GLN A 443 14.01 0.31 -19.86
CA GLN A 443 15.39 0.46 -20.30
C GLN A 443 15.73 -0.54 -21.40
N ALA A 444 15.32 -1.80 -21.28
CA ALA A 444 15.56 -2.81 -22.30
C ALA A 444 14.89 -2.46 -23.64
N ILE A 445 13.69 -1.85 -23.62
CA ILE A 445 13.04 -1.34 -24.84
C ILE A 445 13.85 -0.17 -25.41
N ARG A 446 14.25 0.79 -24.57
CA ARG A 446 15.02 1.97 -24.99
C ARG A 446 16.35 1.60 -25.62
N SER A 447 17.09 0.67 -25.01
CA SER A 447 18.43 0.25 -25.46
C SER A 447 18.45 -0.59 -26.74
N ARG A 448 17.29 -1.03 -27.26
CA ARG A 448 17.20 -1.71 -28.56
C ARG A 448 17.39 -0.78 -29.77
N TYR A 449 17.27 0.53 -29.55
CA TYR A 449 17.36 1.52 -30.62
C TYR A 449 18.69 2.27 -30.51
N GLU A 450 19.38 2.42 -31.65
CA GLU A 450 20.63 3.18 -31.73
C GLU A 450 20.41 4.67 -31.45
N SER A 451 19.27 5.21 -31.91
CA SER A 451 18.89 6.59 -31.63
C SER A 451 18.24 6.70 -30.25
N THR A 452 18.89 7.43 -29.35
CA THR A 452 18.37 7.75 -28.01
C THR A 452 16.99 8.40 -28.06
N VAL A 453 16.71 9.22 -29.08
CA VAL A 453 15.40 9.88 -29.27
C VAL A 453 14.32 8.85 -29.60
N VAL A 454 14.58 7.98 -30.58
CA VAL A 454 13.62 6.94 -31.01
C VAL A 454 13.39 5.93 -29.89
N GLY A 455 14.45 5.50 -29.21
CA GLY A 455 14.36 4.59 -28.08
C GLY A 455 13.48 5.14 -26.96
N ASN A 456 13.64 6.42 -26.60
CA ASN A 456 12.79 7.05 -25.60
C ASN A 456 11.32 7.12 -26.05
N ARG A 457 11.06 7.56 -27.29
CA ARG A 457 9.69 7.63 -27.84
C ARG A 457 8.95 6.30 -27.71
N VAL A 458 9.60 5.21 -28.11
CA VAL A 458 9.02 3.87 -28.05
C VAL A 458 8.87 3.39 -26.60
N ALA A 459 9.87 3.61 -25.76
CA ALA A 459 9.83 3.18 -24.37
C ALA A 459 8.73 3.89 -23.57
N TRP A 460 8.44 5.17 -23.85
CA TRP A 460 7.36 5.93 -23.19
C TRP A 460 5.95 5.39 -23.49
N ILE A 461 5.75 4.63 -24.58
CA ILE A 461 4.49 3.93 -24.85
C ILE A 461 4.16 2.94 -23.72
N LEU A 462 5.18 2.34 -23.10
CA LEU A 462 4.99 1.44 -21.96
C LEU A 462 4.25 2.13 -20.81
N VAL A 463 4.56 3.40 -20.53
CA VAL A 463 3.89 4.17 -19.47
C VAL A 463 2.39 4.31 -19.75
N VAL A 464 2.02 4.59 -21.00
CA VAL A 464 0.61 4.66 -21.43
C VAL A 464 -0.07 3.30 -21.23
N VAL A 465 0.57 2.22 -21.67
CA VAL A 465 0.03 0.86 -21.54
C VAL A 465 -0.21 0.53 -20.07
N LEU A 466 0.74 0.82 -19.18
CA LEU A 466 0.61 0.55 -17.74
C LEU A 466 -0.56 1.31 -17.11
N PHE A 467 -0.74 2.59 -17.44
CA PHE A 467 -1.88 3.35 -16.95
C PHE A 467 -3.21 2.82 -17.49
N VAL A 468 -3.27 2.39 -18.76
CA VAL A 468 -4.50 1.84 -19.35
C VAL A 468 -4.87 0.49 -18.72
N VAL A 469 -3.94 -0.46 -18.68
CA VAL A 469 -4.22 -1.86 -18.27
C VAL A 469 -4.33 -2.04 -16.75
N GLY A 470 -3.76 -1.12 -15.97
CA GLY A 470 -3.82 -1.13 -14.51
C GLY A 470 -4.87 -0.15 -13.96
N PRO A 471 -4.47 1.07 -13.56
CA PRO A 471 -5.39 2.05 -12.97
C PRO A 471 -6.60 2.42 -13.83
N GLY A 472 -6.42 2.55 -15.14
CA GLY A 472 -7.49 2.83 -16.11
C GLY A 472 -8.55 1.74 -16.12
N LEU A 473 -8.13 0.48 -16.25
CA LEU A 473 -9.03 -0.67 -16.19
C LEU A 473 -9.76 -0.76 -14.84
N GLN A 474 -9.04 -0.65 -13.73
CA GLN A 474 -9.67 -0.75 -12.41
C GLN A 474 -10.66 0.39 -12.15
N SER A 475 -10.28 1.64 -12.47
CA SER A 475 -11.15 2.81 -12.30
C SER A 475 -12.42 2.70 -13.14
N PHE A 476 -12.30 2.20 -14.38
CA PHE A 476 -13.44 1.90 -15.24
C PHE A 476 -14.37 0.84 -14.60
N LEU A 477 -13.82 -0.30 -14.19
CA LEU A 477 -14.61 -1.38 -13.58
C LEU A 477 -15.30 -0.94 -12.29
N VAL A 478 -14.62 -0.15 -11.44
CA VAL A 478 -15.15 0.36 -10.18
C VAL A 478 -16.33 1.32 -10.40
N ASN A 479 -16.33 2.09 -11.50
CA ASN A 479 -17.38 3.05 -11.80
C ASN A 479 -18.58 2.44 -12.56
N PHE A 480 -18.31 1.55 -13.52
CA PHE A 480 -19.33 1.07 -14.46
C PHE A 480 -19.88 -0.32 -14.12
N LYS A 481 -19.16 -1.17 -13.36
CA LYS A 481 -19.67 -2.49 -12.97
C LYS A 481 -20.67 -2.35 -11.80
N PRO A 482 -21.97 -2.67 -11.97
CA PRO A 482 -22.99 -2.41 -10.94
C PRO A 482 -22.67 -3.08 -9.60
N SER A 483 -22.16 -4.33 -9.66
CA SER A 483 -21.81 -5.12 -8.47
C SER A 483 -20.69 -4.50 -7.60
N TRP A 484 -19.85 -3.64 -8.16
CA TRP A 484 -18.73 -3.00 -7.46
C TRP A 484 -19.12 -1.59 -7.01
N ARG A 485 -19.79 -0.84 -7.87
CA ARG A 485 -20.38 0.47 -7.54
C ARG A 485 -21.28 0.39 -6.30
N GLN A 486 -22.20 -0.58 -6.25
CA GLN A 486 -23.11 -0.74 -5.10
C GLN A 486 -22.38 -1.08 -3.79
N LYS A 487 -21.20 -1.72 -3.84
CA LYS A 487 -20.40 -2.01 -2.64
C LYS A 487 -19.72 -0.77 -2.09
N LEU A 488 -19.27 0.12 -2.97
CA LEU A 488 -18.56 1.34 -2.62
C LEU A 488 -19.55 2.44 -2.17
N ASP A 489 -20.59 2.68 -2.96
CA ASP A 489 -21.61 3.70 -2.66
C ASP A 489 -22.55 3.25 -1.52
N GLY A 490 -22.71 1.94 -1.30
CA GLY A 490 -23.58 1.39 -0.27
C GLY A 490 -23.16 1.77 1.16
N LEU A 491 -21.88 2.07 1.37
CA LEU A 491 -21.37 2.57 2.66
C LEU A 491 -21.79 4.01 2.92
N SER A 492 -21.76 4.87 1.88
CA SER A 492 -22.15 6.28 1.97
C SER A 492 -23.67 6.45 2.17
N LYS A 493 -24.49 5.60 1.53
CA LYS A 493 -25.95 5.60 1.70
C LYS A 493 -26.43 5.13 3.08
N ARG A 494 -25.58 4.41 3.83
CA ARG A 494 -25.92 3.88 5.16
C ARG A 494 -26.16 4.99 6.18
N LYS A 495 -25.37 6.06 6.14
CA LYS A 495 -25.50 7.21 7.05
C LYS A 495 -26.63 8.14 6.70
N LEU A 496 -27.02 8.26 5.43
CA LEU A 496 -28.29 8.91 5.08
C LEU A 496 -29.41 8.20 5.83
N ARG A 497 -29.45 6.86 5.77
CA ARG A 497 -30.46 6.07 6.48
C ARG A 497 -30.36 6.19 8.01
N GLU A 498 -29.18 6.05 8.60
CA GLU A 498 -28.99 6.20 10.06
C GLU A 498 -29.31 7.63 10.54
N ARG A 499 -29.04 8.66 9.74
CA ARG A 499 -29.36 10.06 10.02
C ARG A 499 -30.87 10.32 9.89
N TYR A 500 -31.54 9.74 8.90
CA TYR A 500 -33.01 9.76 8.79
C TYR A 500 -33.69 8.98 9.94
N GLU A 501 -33.10 7.86 10.38
CA GLU A 501 -33.59 7.08 11.52
C GLU A 501 -33.33 7.81 12.86
N SER A 502 -32.23 8.54 13.03
CA SER A 502 -31.96 9.36 14.22
C SER A 502 -32.77 10.66 14.26
N ASP A 503 -33.10 11.23 13.10
CA ASP A 503 -33.92 12.45 12.97
C ASP A 503 -35.44 12.14 13.05
N GLY A 504 -35.82 10.91 13.44
CA GLY A 504 -37.20 10.54 13.75
C GLY A 504 -38.16 10.46 12.55
N THR A 505 -37.67 10.45 11.31
CA THR A 505 -38.53 10.54 10.11
C THR A 505 -39.07 9.21 9.60
N ILE A 506 -38.83 8.07 10.28
CA ILE A 506 -39.46 6.79 9.93
C ILE A 506 -40.05 6.12 11.17
N GLY A 507 -41.07 6.76 11.73
CA GLY A 507 -42.14 6.09 12.47
C GLY A 507 -43.32 5.83 11.53
N GLY A 508 -43.17 4.94 10.54
CA GLY A 508 -44.26 4.68 9.59
C GLY A 508 -43.92 3.76 8.43
N ARG A 509 -44.08 2.45 8.65
CA ARG A 509 -44.61 1.43 7.71
C ARG A 509 -44.32 1.65 6.20
N LEU A 510 -43.34 0.93 5.67
CA LEU A 510 -43.26 0.58 4.24
C LEU A 510 -42.81 -0.88 4.07
N ASP A 511 -43.70 -1.80 4.43
CA ASP A 511 -43.80 -3.06 3.70
C ASP A 511 -44.45 -2.73 2.35
N GLY A 512 -43.68 -2.78 1.28
CA GLY A 512 -44.17 -2.59 -0.09
C GLY A 512 -43.73 -1.30 -0.75
N VAL A 513 -42.49 -1.27 -1.25
CA VAL A 513 -42.18 -0.47 -2.44
C VAL A 513 -41.49 -1.40 -3.43
N ASN A 514 -42.22 -1.67 -4.50
CA ASN A 514 -41.92 -2.59 -5.59
C ASN A 514 -40.58 -2.29 -6.26
N ASP A 515 -39.97 -3.38 -6.73
CA ASP A 515 -39.09 -3.40 -7.90
C ASP A 515 -39.74 -2.65 -9.06
N HIS A 516 -39.27 -1.46 -9.40
CA HIS A 516 -39.31 -0.88 -10.75
C HIS A 516 -38.47 0.38 -10.76
N VAL A 517 -37.25 0.32 -11.34
CA VAL A 517 -36.77 1.21 -12.40
C VAL A 517 -35.60 0.49 -13.07
N ALA A 518 -35.76 0.26 -14.37
CA ALA A 518 -34.84 -0.36 -15.31
C ALA A 518 -33.60 0.51 -15.61
#